data_AF-A0A6I5RN56-F1
#
_entry.id   AF-A0A6I5RN56-F1
#
_cell.length_a   1.000
_cell.length_b   1.000
_cell.length_c   1.000
_cell.angle_alpha   90.00
_cell.angle_beta   90.00
_cell.angle_gamma   90.00
#
_symmetry.space_group_name_H-M   'P 1'
#
loop_
_entity.id
_entity.type
_entity.pdbx_description
1 polymer ?
#
loop_
_entity_poly.entity_id
_entity_poly.type
_entity_poly.pdbx_seq_one_letter_code
_entity_poly.pdbx_strand_id
1 'polypeptide(L)' 'DKGVPDTEKVKSAVKEIEKFLASNRRNLEFSTDEESGKIVVKVIASETGELVRQIPSEEVLKIANSLSDVNSLLFNAKA' A
#
# COMPACT_ATOMS: atom_id res chain seq x y z
N ASP A 1 8.91 -13.10 18.75
CA ASP A 1 7.51 -12.91 18.42
C ASP A 1 7.42 -12.30 17.02
N LYS A 2 7.03 -13.06 15.99
CA LYS A 2 7.18 -12.70 14.55
C LYS A 2 5.91 -13.06 13.75
N GLY A 3 4.73 -12.89 14.35
CA GLY A 3 3.47 -13.33 13.74
C GLY A 3 2.60 -12.22 13.15
N VAL A 4 2.83 -10.96 13.52
CA VAL A 4 2.00 -9.83 13.08
C VAL A 4 2.84 -8.94 12.16
N PRO A 5 2.39 -8.67 10.92
CA PRO A 5 3.04 -7.68 10.08
C PRO A 5 3.06 -6.35 10.85
N ASP A 6 4.24 -5.79 10.99
CA ASP A 6 4.47 -4.57 11.75
C ASP A 6 3.59 -3.46 11.18
N THR A 7 2.58 -2.99 11.93
CA THR A 7 1.57 -2.02 11.45
C THR A 7 2.23 -0.79 10.83
N GLU A 8 3.39 -0.39 11.35
CA GLU A 8 4.18 0.73 10.84
C GLU A 8 4.80 0.47 9.46
N LYS A 9 5.22 -0.78 9.18
CA LYS A 9 5.69 -1.17 7.84
C LYS A 9 4.54 -1.17 6.84
N VAL A 10 3.37 -1.67 7.25
CA VAL A 10 2.17 -1.67 6.41
C VAL A 10 1.76 -0.22 6.09
N LYS A 11 1.68 0.66 7.09
CA LYS A 11 1.39 2.09 6.88
C LYS A 11 2.40 2.77 5.95
N SER A 12 3.68 2.46 6.10
CA SER A 12 4.72 3.02 5.23
C SER A 12 4.56 2.57 3.78
N ALA A 13 4.31 1.27 3.57
CA ALA A 13 4.02 0.69 2.27
C ALA A 13 2.76 1.28 1.62
N VAL A 14 1.69 1.44 2.41
CA VAL A 14 0.45 2.10 1.95
C VAL A 14 0.73 3.52 1.47
N LYS A 15 1.47 4.33 2.25
CA LYS A 15 1.84 5.70 1.84
C LYS A 15 2.61 5.76 0.53
N GLU A 16 3.50 4.82 0.30
CA GLU A 16 4.30 4.78 -0.92
C GLU A 16 3.44 4.42 -2.15
N ILE A 17 2.53 3.47 -1.98
CA ILE A 17 1.53 3.10 -2.98
C ILE A 17 0.56 4.28 -3.26
N GLU A 18 0.06 4.94 -2.22
CA GLU A 18 -0.79 6.13 -2.33
C GLU A 18 -0.11 7.23 -3.13
N LYS A 19 1.15 7.53 -2.82
CA LYS A 19 1.93 8.56 -3.52
C LYS A 19 2.06 8.24 -5.01
N PHE A 20 2.31 6.98 -5.35
CA PHE A 20 2.40 6.53 -6.74
C PHE A 20 1.05 6.63 -7.48
N LEU A 21 -0.05 6.25 -6.84
CA LEU A 21 -1.39 6.30 -7.42
C LEU A 21 -1.90 7.74 -7.56
N ALA A 22 -1.56 8.61 -6.61
CA ALA A 22 -1.83 10.04 -6.67
C ALA A 22 -1.15 10.69 -7.87
N SER A 23 0.10 10.31 -8.20
CA SER A 23 0.76 10.80 -9.42
C SER A 23 0.07 10.33 -10.71
N ASN A 24 -0.67 9.21 -10.66
CA ASN A 24 -1.42 8.67 -11.79
C ASN A 24 -2.89 9.14 -11.82
N ARG A 25 -3.25 10.18 -11.04
CA ARG A 25 -4.62 10.72 -10.90
C ARG A 25 -5.68 9.68 -10.53
N ARG A 26 -5.30 8.67 -9.75
CA ARG A 26 -6.28 7.75 -9.15
C ARG A 26 -6.56 8.21 -7.73
N ASN A 27 -7.78 8.68 -7.48
CA ASN A 27 -8.25 9.05 -6.15
C ASN A 27 -8.71 7.80 -5.40
N LEU A 28 -7.77 7.18 -4.69
CA LEU A 28 -8.00 6.00 -3.86
C LEU A 28 -7.58 6.32 -2.42
N GLU A 29 -8.42 5.96 -1.47
CA GLU A 29 -8.17 6.10 -0.04
C GLU A 29 -7.88 4.73 0.56
N PHE A 30 -6.86 4.66 1.41
CA PHE A 30 -6.45 3.41 2.05
C PHE A 30 -6.73 3.47 3.55
N SER A 31 -7.49 2.50 4.04
CA SER A 31 -7.78 2.35 5.47
C SER A 31 -7.26 1.01 5.97
N THR A 32 -6.79 0.96 7.22
CA THR A 32 -6.29 -0.26 7.84
C THR A 32 -7.29 -0.77 8.86
N ASP A 33 -7.75 -2.01 8.67
CA ASP A 33 -8.63 -2.71 9.59
C ASP A 33 -7.87 -3.84 10.28
N GLU A 34 -8.08 -3.98 11.58
CA GLU A 34 -7.48 -5.01 12.43
C GLU A 34 -8.54 -6.05 12.83
N GLU A 35 -9.33 -6.50 11.86
CA GLU A 35 -10.32 -7.54 12.06
C GLU A 35 -9.63 -8.90 12.24
N SER A 36 -9.96 -9.63 13.32
CA SER A 36 -9.49 -10.99 13.61
C SER A 36 -7.99 -11.19 13.91
N GLY A 37 -7.26 -10.10 14.20
CA GLY A 37 -5.81 -10.16 14.48
C GLY A 37 -4.93 -10.17 13.21
N LYS A 38 -5.52 -9.85 12.06
CA LYS A 38 -4.81 -9.63 10.79
C LYS A 38 -5.03 -8.21 10.34
N ILE A 39 -3.98 -7.59 9.82
CA ILE A 39 -4.03 -6.25 9.28
C ILE A 39 -4.50 -6.34 7.82
N VAL A 40 -5.60 -5.67 7.50
CA VAL A 40 -6.17 -5.63 6.15
C VAL A 40 -6.26 -4.18 5.69
N VAL A 41 -5.83 -3.91 4.48
CA VAL A 41 -5.92 -2.58 3.86
C VAL A 41 -7.11 -2.53 2.92
N LYS A 42 -8.05 -1.65 3.21
CA LYS A 42 -9.24 -1.34 2.41
C LYS A 42 -8.91 -0.23 1.43
N VAL A 43 -9.27 -0.40 0.17
CA VAL A 43 -9.13 0.61 -0.88
C VAL A 43 -10.50 1.14 -1.25
N ILE A 44 -10.70 2.44 -1.04
CA ILE A 44 -11.98 3.12 -1.21
C ILE A 44 -11.83 4.12 -2.36
N ALA A 45 -12.80 4.14 -3.28
CA ALA A 45 -12.83 5.16 -4.33
C ALA A 45 -13.20 6.49 -3.70
N SER A 46 -12.30 7.49 -3.72
CA SER A 46 -12.57 8.76 -3.04
C SER A 46 -13.69 9.58 -3.72
N GLU A 47 -14.06 9.23 -4.97
CA GLU A 47 -15.17 9.85 -5.69
C GLU A 47 -16.55 9.39 -5.19
N THR A 48 -16.69 8.10 -4.86
CA THR A 48 -17.97 7.49 -4.50
C THR A 48 -18.06 7.05 -3.04
N GLY A 49 -16.93 6.95 -2.34
CA GLY A 49 -16.84 6.35 -1.00
C GLY A 49 -17.04 4.83 -1.01
N GLU A 50 -17.02 4.19 -2.19
CA GLU A 50 -17.26 2.76 -2.32
C GLU A 50 -15.99 1.95 -2.09
N LEU A 51 -16.12 0.84 -1.35
CA LEU A 51 -15.03 -0.12 -1.18
C LEU A 51 -14.75 -0.84 -2.51
N VAL A 52 -13.61 -0.52 -3.12
CA VAL A 52 -13.18 -1.12 -4.39
C VAL A 52 -12.51 -2.46 -4.16
N ARG A 53 -11.63 -2.56 -3.15
CA ARG A 53 -10.98 -3.84 -2.79
C ARG A 53 -10.49 -3.89 -1.36
N GLN A 54 -10.31 -5.11 -0.86
CA GLN A 54 -9.57 -5.38 0.38
C GLN A 54 -8.29 -6.13 0.07
N ILE A 55 -7.21 -5.78 0.77
CA ILE A 55 -5.86 -6.28 0.53
C ILE A 55 -5.27 -6.74 1.85
N PRO A 56 -4.87 -8.00 2.00
CA PRO A 56 -4.10 -8.42 3.16
C PRO A 56 -2.78 -7.64 3.26
N SER A 57 -2.34 -7.31 4.47
CA SER A 57 -1.08 -6.58 4.71
C SER A 57 0.15 -7.19 4.03
N GLU A 58 0.24 -8.52 3.93
CA GLU A 58 1.33 -9.20 3.24
C GLU A 58 1.41 -8.83 1.77
N GLU A 59 0.25 -8.71 1.11
CA GLU A 59 0.15 -8.38 -0.30
C GLU A 59 0.54 -6.92 -0.54
N VAL A 60 0.15 -6.02 0.38
CA VAL A 60 0.54 -4.60 0.35
C VAL A 60 2.05 -4.44 0.43
N LEU A 61 2.71 -5.20 1.32
CA LEU A 61 4.17 -5.18 1.44
C LEU A 61 4.86 -5.67 0.17
N LYS A 62 4.33 -6.69 -0.50
CA LYS A 62 4.87 -7.16 -1.81
C LYS A 62 4.75 -6.08 -2.89
N ILE A 63 3.63 -5.36 -2.93
CA ILE A 63 3.40 -4.29 -3.89
C ILE A 63 4.38 -3.14 -3.64
N ALA A 64 4.54 -2.71 -2.38
CA ALA A 64 5.48 -1.64 -2.04
C ALA A 64 6.94 -2.01 -2.36
N ASN A 65 7.37 -3.24 -2.07
CA ASN A 65 8.69 -3.73 -2.48
C ASN A 65 8.88 -3.67 -4.01
N SER A 66 7.86 -4.09 -4.76
CA SER A 66 7.91 -4.04 -6.23
C SER A 66 8.00 -2.61 -6.76
N LEU A 67 7.31 -1.64 -6.15
CA LEU A 67 7.36 -0.22 -6.55
C LEU A 67 8.69 0.44 -6.20
N SER A 68 9.25 0.13 -5.04
CA SER A 68 10.55 0.64 -4.59
C SER A 68 11.70 0.11 -5.43
N ASP A 69 11.66 -1.16 -5.84
CA ASP A 69 12.64 -1.74 -6.79
C ASP A 69 12.63 -1.02 -8.14
N VAL A 70 11.45 -0.73 -8.70
CA VAL A 70 11.31 -0.02 -9.97
C VAL A 70 11.85 1.41 -9.87
N ASN A 71 11.54 2.13 -8.78
CA ASN A 71 12.12 3.45 -8.55
C ASN A 71 13.65 3.38 -8.43
N SER A 72 14.18 2.43 -7.66
CA SER A 72 15.63 2.27 -7.48
C SER A 72 16.36 2.04 -8.81
N LEU A 73 15.82 1.21 -9.70
CA LEU A 73 16.40 0.98 -11.03
C LEU A 73 16.41 2.24 -11.91
N LEU A 74 15.33 3.03 -11.89
CA LEU A 74 15.26 4.29 -12.64
C LEU A 74 16.24 5.35 -12.10
N PHE A 75 16.48 5.37 -10.79
CA PHE A 75 17.46 6.26 -10.16
C PHE A 75 18.90 5.81 -10.42
N ASN A 76 19.19 4.50 -10.40
CA ASN A 76 20.52 3.95 -10.67
C ASN A 76 20.92 4.01 -12.15
N ALA A 77 19.97 4.03 -13.09
CA ALA A 77 20.24 4.18 -14.53
C ALA A 77 20.69 5.60 -14.95
N LYS A 78 20.77 6.55 -14.00
CA LYS A 78 21.23 7.92 -14.22
C LYS A 78 22.68 8.18 -13.81
N ALA A 79 23.41 7.15 -13.36
CA ALA A 79 24.83 7.25 -12.99
C ALA A 79 25.75 6.88 -14.17
#